data_AF-A0A9D8HV81-F1
#
_entry.id   AF-A0A9D8HV81-F1
#
_cell.length_a   1.000
_cell.length_b   1.000
_cell.length_c   1.000
_cell.angle_alpha   90.00
_cell.angle_beta   90.00
_cell.angle_gamma   90.00
#
_symmetry.space_group_name_H-M   'P 1'
#
loop_
_entity.id
_entity.type
_entity.pdbx_description
1 polymer ?
#
loop_
_entity_poly.entity_id
_entity_poly.type
_entity_poly.pdbx_seq_one_letter_code
_entity_poly.pdbx_strand_id
1 'polypeptide(L)'
;EYLFTNLVPGTYKVTFGTLAGYVRTVADTGADATDSDADTATGMTGNYVLAAGDSNLTVDAGLVLEQTGGGCTFTIGYYKNHPAAIQPLPIYLGTVGGPKTLVVTSTAMGVNVLGQKTYGKPSNGITKLYAQLLAAKISIANDADPAAVSSFITQADLFLATHDHNDWSGLSSAEKGLVLGWHTQIDNYNNGIIGPGHCDDGGTDPGNASISGFVYVDHNNNGLKEAGEQGIPNVVVVLDGVDSNGAPVHITTTTNADGFYNFDNLLPGTYRITESQPAGYVDGLDTIGTPGGTSSNDVFSNIVLAAGVNGANNNFGERLPVLLASLSGYVYLDCNDNGLREAGEAGLGGVKVTLTGTDDLGAAVNVVAYTGPDGGYMFIKLRPGTYTLTETQPGTHLDGKDTIGTPGGTTSNDKFSNIVVISGTVGTENNFGEKCSAPPVLTGGCTRTIGYYKTRKSAIRPLPIHLGDTGGAKTVVVTTANMGVDVLKQSVFGTPSNGITKLYAQLLAAKLNILRGTNPAAVAGIIDDIDAFLATHNWLDWPSLSAADQDTILNWHGDLDDYNNGLIGPVHCD
;
A
#
# COMPACT_ATOMS: atom_id res chain seq x y z
N GLU A 1 41.65 -24.07 9.36
CA GLU A 1 43.07 -24.29 9.71
C GLU A 1 43.25 -24.24 11.22
N TYR A 2 44.19 -25.01 11.77
CA TYR A 2 44.52 -25.05 13.18
C TYR A 2 46.05 -25.09 13.34
N LEU A 3 46.57 -24.59 14.46
CA LEU A 3 48.01 -24.59 14.73
C LEU A 3 48.28 -24.72 16.24
N PHE A 4 49.15 -25.65 16.60
CA PHE A 4 49.69 -25.77 17.95
C PHE A 4 51.13 -25.26 17.96
N THR A 5 51.39 -24.16 18.67
CA THR A 5 52.72 -23.55 18.76
C THR A 5 53.36 -23.81 20.13
N ASN A 6 54.69 -23.63 20.21
CA ASN A 6 55.47 -23.79 21.45
C ASN A 6 55.39 -25.19 22.08
N LEU A 7 55.29 -26.24 21.25
CA LEU A 7 55.38 -27.62 21.71
C LEU A 7 56.80 -27.94 22.18
N VAL A 8 56.90 -28.63 23.31
CA VAL A 8 58.17 -29.18 23.80
C VAL A 8 58.52 -30.40 22.94
N PRO A 9 59.80 -30.72 22.69
CA PRO A 9 60.15 -31.95 21.98
C PRO A 9 59.50 -33.18 22.61
N GLY A 10 58.82 -34.00 21.80
CA GLY A 10 57.99 -35.09 22.30
C GLY A 10 57.15 -35.76 21.21
N THR A 11 56.36 -36.75 21.62
CA THR A 11 55.44 -37.48 20.73
C THR A 11 54.01 -36.99 20.93
N TYR A 12 53.36 -36.60 19.84
CA TYR A 12 52.04 -35.99 19.81
C TYR A 12 51.11 -36.74 18.84
N LYS A 13 49.80 -36.60 19.04
CA LYS A 13 48.76 -36.96 18.07
C LYS A 13 47.64 -35.94 18.14
N VAL A 14 46.90 -35.78 17.04
CA VAL A 14 45.77 -34.86 16.95
C VAL A 14 44.47 -35.67 17.03
N THR A 15 43.48 -35.16 17.74
CA THR A 15 42.14 -35.75 17.79
C THR A 15 41.15 -34.73 17.26
N PHE A 16 40.52 -35.06 16.14
CA PHE A 16 39.46 -34.28 15.52
C PHE A 16 38.11 -34.68 16.10
N GLY A 17 37.33 -33.67 16.50
CA GLY A 17 35.96 -33.86 16.97
C GLY A 17 35.02 -34.31 15.84
N THR A 18 33.76 -34.56 16.20
CA THR A 18 32.68 -34.78 15.23
C THR A 18 32.06 -33.44 14.82
N LEU A 19 31.75 -33.27 13.54
CA LEU A 19 30.97 -32.15 13.02
C LEU A 19 29.59 -32.66 12.61
N ALA A 20 28.52 -32.06 13.12
CA ALA A 20 27.16 -32.49 12.80
C ALA A 20 26.89 -32.39 11.29
N GLY A 21 26.32 -33.45 10.70
CA GLY A 21 26.06 -33.53 9.27
C GLY A 21 27.29 -33.89 8.42
N TYR A 22 28.40 -34.34 9.02
CA TYR A 22 29.59 -34.79 8.30
C TYR A 22 30.15 -36.09 8.88
N VAL A 23 30.63 -36.98 8.02
CA VAL A 23 31.40 -38.19 8.35
C VAL A 23 32.86 -38.04 7.91
N ARG A 24 33.79 -38.66 8.66
CA ARG A 24 35.23 -38.64 8.33
C ARG A 24 35.54 -39.52 7.12
N THR A 25 36.45 -39.07 6.27
CA THR A 25 36.99 -39.85 5.15
C THR A 25 38.04 -40.85 5.63
N VAL A 26 38.30 -41.88 4.84
CA VAL A 26 39.27 -42.94 5.17
C VAL A 26 40.70 -42.39 5.13
N ALA A 27 41.47 -42.68 6.18
CA ALA A 27 42.84 -42.22 6.29
C ALA A 27 43.78 -42.85 5.25
N ASP A 28 44.84 -42.11 4.86
CA ASP A 28 45.95 -42.56 4.00
C ASP A 28 45.53 -43.11 2.62
N THR A 29 44.45 -42.56 2.03
CA THR A 29 43.90 -43.04 0.74
C THR A 29 44.35 -42.23 -0.48
N GLY A 30 45.21 -41.23 -0.29
CA GLY A 30 45.65 -40.31 -1.34
C GLY A 30 47.06 -39.78 -1.11
N ALA A 31 47.36 -38.58 -1.61
CA ALA A 31 48.58 -37.87 -1.27
C ALA A 31 48.34 -36.98 -0.05
N ASP A 32 49.34 -36.80 0.82
CA ASP A 32 49.30 -36.06 2.08
C ASP A 32 48.64 -34.66 2.01
N ALA A 33 48.59 -34.03 0.84
CA ALA A 33 47.95 -32.72 0.66
C ALA A 33 46.43 -32.79 0.44
N THR A 34 45.87 -33.99 0.33
CA THR A 34 44.50 -34.25 -0.16
C THR A 34 43.81 -35.44 0.50
N ASP A 35 44.50 -36.18 1.37
CA ASP A 35 43.90 -37.29 2.10
C ASP A 35 43.53 -36.88 3.53
N SER A 36 43.56 -37.82 4.47
CA SER A 36 43.16 -37.60 5.86
C SER A 36 44.12 -38.37 6.75
N ASP A 37 44.66 -37.76 7.80
CA ASP A 37 45.43 -38.50 8.81
C ASP A 37 44.55 -39.14 9.89
N ALA A 38 43.28 -38.70 9.99
CA ALA A 38 42.41 -39.06 11.10
C ALA A 38 41.66 -40.37 10.87
N ASP A 39 41.71 -41.26 11.85
CA ASP A 39 40.93 -42.51 11.88
C ASP A 39 39.41 -42.22 11.87
N THR A 40 38.67 -42.93 11.03
CA THR A 40 37.24 -42.66 10.80
C THR A 40 36.38 -42.87 12.05
N ALA A 41 36.73 -43.85 12.89
CA ALA A 41 35.97 -44.19 14.08
C ALA A 41 36.29 -43.27 15.28
N THR A 42 37.57 -43.02 15.50
CA THR A 42 38.06 -42.33 16.71
C THR A 42 38.38 -40.86 16.50
N GLY A 43 38.56 -40.42 15.25
CA GLY A 43 39.03 -39.08 14.90
C GLY A 43 40.49 -38.83 15.29
N MET A 44 41.23 -39.85 15.71
CA MET A 44 42.63 -39.71 16.13
C MET A 44 43.57 -39.96 14.96
N THR A 45 44.64 -39.18 14.88
CA THR A 45 45.75 -39.42 13.96
C THR A 45 46.75 -40.44 14.50
N GLY A 46 47.74 -40.78 13.67
CA GLY A 46 48.98 -41.41 14.11
C GLY A 46 49.81 -40.56 15.07
N ASN A 47 50.90 -41.13 15.59
CA ASN A 47 51.86 -40.44 16.46
C ASN A 47 52.92 -39.70 15.63
N TYR A 48 53.14 -38.43 15.95
CA TYR A 48 54.18 -37.59 15.36
C TYR A 48 55.24 -37.26 16.41
N VAL A 49 56.51 -37.51 16.10
CA VAL A 49 57.65 -37.16 16.96
C VAL A 49 58.22 -35.82 16.51
N LEU A 50 58.26 -34.84 17.40
CA LEU A 50 58.81 -33.50 17.12
C LEU A 50 60.09 -33.29 17.94
N ALA A 51 61.17 -32.88 17.27
CA ALA A 51 62.39 -32.40 17.90
C ALA A 51 62.37 -30.86 18.06
N ALA A 52 63.37 -30.31 18.75
CA ALA A 52 63.46 -28.88 18.97
C ALA A 52 63.70 -28.14 17.63
N GLY A 53 62.73 -27.32 17.23
CA GLY A 53 62.77 -26.55 15.99
C GLY A 53 61.99 -27.15 14.82
N ASP A 54 61.39 -28.34 14.99
CA ASP A 54 60.58 -28.98 13.94
C ASP A 54 59.19 -28.34 13.78
N SER A 55 58.64 -28.42 12.57
CA SER A 55 57.26 -28.07 12.26
C SER A 55 56.64 -29.13 11.35
N ASN A 56 55.46 -29.64 11.73
CA ASN A 56 54.62 -30.47 10.86
C ASN A 56 53.31 -29.72 10.58
N LEU A 57 53.02 -29.47 9.29
CA LEU A 57 51.83 -28.75 8.82
C LEU A 57 50.95 -29.60 7.92
N THR A 58 51.23 -30.90 7.78
CA THR A 58 50.46 -31.80 6.90
C THR A 58 49.31 -32.49 7.62
N VAL A 59 49.23 -32.37 8.95
CA VAL A 59 48.25 -33.12 9.74
C VAL A 59 46.83 -32.61 9.50
N ASP A 60 45.94 -33.44 8.98
CA ASP A 60 44.57 -33.03 8.69
C ASP A 60 43.50 -34.13 8.91
N ALA A 61 42.24 -33.78 8.65
CA ALA A 61 41.12 -34.70 8.68
C ALA A 61 40.14 -34.36 7.57
N GLY A 62 39.93 -35.30 6.66
CA GLY A 62 38.92 -35.17 5.62
C GLY A 62 37.52 -35.42 6.19
N LEU A 63 36.57 -34.57 5.83
CA LEU A 63 35.16 -34.66 6.19
C LEU A 63 34.31 -34.59 4.93
N VAL A 64 33.33 -35.47 4.80
CA VAL A 64 32.29 -35.44 3.75
C VAL A 64 30.93 -35.36 4.42
N LEU A 65 29.95 -34.74 3.76
CA LEU A 65 28.60 -34.62 4.32
C LEU A 65 28.01 -36.01 4.65
N GLU A 66 27.44 -36.15 5.85
CA GLU A 66 26.65 -37.29 6.26
C GLU A 66 25.38 -37.30 5.41
N GLN A 67 25.30 -38.22 4.45
CA GLN A 67 24.12 -38.40 3.60
C GLN A 67 22.94 -38.87 4.47
N THR A 68 22.20 -37.93 5.06
CA THR A 68 20.97 -38.21 5.79
C THR A 68 19.80 -38.29 4.81
N GLY A 69 19.48 -39.51 4.37
CA GLY A 69 18.14 -39.98 4.01
C GLY A 69 17.32 -39.15 3.01
N GLY A 70 17.56 -39.39 1.72
CA GLY A 70 16.66 -39.12 0.60
C GLY A 70 17.38 -39.47 -0.69
N GLY A 71 17.02 -40.59 -1.32
CA GLY A 71 17.55 -40.95 -2.64
C GLY A 71 17.27 -39.84 -3.66
N CYS A 72 18.13 -39.70 -4.65
CA CYS A 72 17.92 -38.79 -5.78
C CYS A 72 17.25 -39.54 -6.96
N THR A 73 16.77 -38.81 -7.95
CA THR A 73 16.11 -39.37 -9.13
C THR A 73 17.09 -39.62 -10.27
N PHE A 74 16.73 -40.50 -11.21
CA PHE A 74 17.50 -40.71 -12.43
C PHE A 74 16.60 -40.55 -13.67
N THR A 75 17.20 -40.14 -14.79
CA THR A 75 16.46 -39.96 -16.04
C THR A 75 16.09 -41.31 -16.66
N ILE A 76 15.11 -41.30 -17.57
CA ILE A 76 14.85 -42.45 -18.46
C ILE A 76 16.13 -42.89 -19.19
N GLY A 77 16.97 -41.94 -19.61
CA GLY A 77 18.23 -42.20 -20.31
C GLY A 77 19.20 -43.04 -19.49
N TYR A 78 19.35 -42.70 -18.22
CA TYR A 78 20.19 -43.46 -17.28
C TYR A 78 19.75 -44.92 -17.19
N TYR A 79 18.48 -45.19 -16.87
CA TYR A 79 18.00 -46.56 -16.70
C TYR A 79 18.03 -47.38 -18.00
N LYS A 80 17.91 -46.74 -19.18
CA LYS A 80 18.09 -47.42 -20.47
C LYS A 80 19.52 -47.90 -20.66
N ASN A 81 20.49 -47.10 -20.24
CA ASN A 81 21.91 -47.38 -20.41
C ASN A 81 22.49 -48.21 -19.25
N HIS A 82 21.77 -48.30 -18.13
CA HIS A 82 22.12 -49.10 -16.96
C HIS A 82 21.01 -50.11 -16.60
N PRO A 83 20.79 -51.16 -17.42
CA PRO A 83 19.70 -52.12 -17.17
C PRO A 83 19.78 -52.82 -15.80
N ALA A 84 20.99 -52.95 -15.23
CA ALA A 84 21.20 -53.51 -13.90
C ALA A 84 20.58 -52.65 -12.77
N ALA A 85 20.43 -51.34 -12.99
CA ALA A 85 19.81 -50.41 -12.06
C ALA A 85 18.28 -50.45 -12.08
N ILE A 86 17.66 -51.22 -12.99
CA ILE A 86 16.20 -51.44 -13.02
C ILE A 86 15.83 -52.48 -11.95
N GLN A 87 15.91 -52.05 -10.69
CA GLN A 87 15.59 -52.82 -9.49
C GLN A 87 15.01 -51.88 -8.43
N PRO A 88 14.17 -52.38 -7.50
CA PRO A 88 13.69 -53.76 -7.40
C PRO A 88 12.62 -54.09 -8.44
N LEU A 89 12.50 -55.38 -8.80
CA LEU A 89 11.42 -55.92 -9.64
C LEU A 89 10.58 -56.95 -8.84
N PRO A 90 9.28 -57.10 -9.14
CA PRO A 90 8.53 -56.47 -10.22
C PRO A 90 8.03 -55.05 -9.90
N ILE A 91 7.88 -54.21 -10.93
CA ILE A 91 7.26 -52.87 -10.83
C ILE A 91 5.94 -52.87 -11.60
N TYR A 92 4.86 -52.45 -10.94
CA TYR A 92 3.52 -52.33 -11.54
C TYR A 92 3.33 -50.93 -12.12
N LEU A 93 2.91 -50.82 -13.38
CA LEU A 93 2.49 -49.58 -14.04
C LEU A 93 0.97 -49.63 -14.22
N GLY A 94 0.25 -49.11 -13.23
CA GLY A 94 -1.15 -49.43 -12.96
C GLY A 94 -1.36 -50.02 -11.56
N THR A 95 -2.59 -49.97 -11.05
CA THR A 95 -2.96 -50.59 -9.76
C THR A 95 -2.74 -52.11 -9.78
N VAL A 96 -2.22 -52.69 -8.70
CA VAL A 96 -2.06 -54.14 -8.55
C VAL A 96 -3.40 -54.85 -8.76
N GLY A 97 -3.43 -55.86 -9.64
CA GLY A 97 -4.66 -56.60 -9.99
C GLY A 97 -5.56 -55.90 -11.02
N GLY A 98 -5.18 -54.73 -11.52
CA GLY A 98 -5.89 -54.05 -12.60
C GLY A 98 -5.82 -54.85 -13.92
N PRO A 99 -6.92 -54.97 -14.69
CA PRO A 99 -6.98 -55.80 -15.90
C PRO A 99 -6.02 -55.36 -17.01
N LYS A 100 -5.58 -54.09 -17.02
CA LYS A 100 -4.63 -53.54 -18.01
C LYS A 100 -3.28 -53.11 -17.42
N THR A 101 -3.07 -53.34 -16.13
CA THR A 101 -1.82 -53.00 -15.44
C THR A 101 -0.65 -53.73 -16.07
N LEU A 102 0.37 -52.99 -16.51
CA LEU A 102 1.59 -53.57 -17.04
C LEU A 102 2.54 -53.91 -15.89
N VAL A 103 2.93 -55.18 -15.77
CA VAL A 103 3.89 -55.62 -14.75
C VAL A 103 5.27 -55.78 -15.40
N VAL A 104 6.21 -54.94 -14.98
CA VAL A 104 7.62 -55.03 -15.40
C VAL A 104 8.29 -56.08 -14.51
N THR A 105 8.58 -57.25 -15.06
CA THR A 105 9.13 -58.41 -14.31
C THR A 105 10.60 -58.70 -14.62
N SER A 106 11.18 -58.02 -15.61
CA SER A 106 12.59 -58.17 -15.97
C SER A 106 13.20 -56.84 -16.42
N THR A 107 14.52 -56.71 -16.28
CA THR A 107 15.28 -55.54 -16.73
C THR A 107 15.13 -55.34 -18.25
N ALA A 108 15.07 -56.42 -19.02
CA ALA A 108 14.82 -56.38 -20.47
C ALA A 108 13.44 -55.78 -20.82
N MET A 109 12.39 -56.16 -20.06
CA MET A 109 11.08 -55.50 -20.20
C MET A 109 11.16 -54.03 -19.80
N GLY A 110 11.87 -53.70 -18.73
CA GLY A 110 12.09 -52.33 -18.29
C GLY A 110 12.74 -51.45 -19.35
N VAL A 111 13.83 -51.91 -19.98
CA VAL A 111 14.51 -51.20 -21.09
C VAL A 111 13.56 -50.98 -22.28
N ASN A 112 12.71 -51.95 -22.61
CA ASN A 112 11.72 -51.80 -23.68
C ASN A 112 10.66 -50.74 -23.35
N VAL A 113 10.18 -50.72 -22.10
CA VAL A 113 9.23 -49.71 -21.61
C VAL A 113 9.87 -48.32 -21.62
N LEU A 114 11.07 -48.17 -21.06
CA LEU A 114 11.83 -46.92 -21.03
C LEU A 114 12.18 -46.42 -22.45
N GLY A 115 12.43 -47.34 -23.37
CA GLY A 115 12.63 -47.04 -24.79
C GLY A 115 11.37 -46.56 -25.52
N GLN A 116 10.20 -46.55 -24.87
CA GLN A 116 8.88 -46.27 -25.47
C GLN A 116 8.56 -47.20 -26.64
N LYS A 117 9.15 -48.41 -26.65
CA LYS A 117 9.00 -49.43 -27.69
C LYS A 117 8.21 -50.64 -27.18
N THR A 118 7.29 -50.41 -26.26
CA THR A 118 6.51 -51.47 -25.62
C THR A 118 5.83 -52.34 -26.69
N TYR A 119 6.29 -53.60 -26.81
CA TYR A 119 5.82 -54.60 -27.78
C TYR A 119 5.90 -54.20 -29.27
N GLY A 120 6.86 -53.36 -29.67
CA GLY A 120 7.09 -53.04 -31.10
C GLY A 120 6.06 -52.10 -31.74
N LYS A 121 5.26 -51.40 -30.94
CA LYS A 121 4.30 -50.36 -31.40
C LYS A 121 4.93 -48.96 -31.37
N PRO A 122 4.45 -48.01 -32.20
CA PRO A 122 4.95 -46.62 -32.21
C PRO A 122 4.59 -45.85 -30.93
N SER A 123 5.49 -44.94 -30.52
CA SER A 123 5.33 -44.10 -29.32
C SER A 123 4.05 -43.25 -29.37
N ASN A 124 3.26 -43.33 -28.30
CA ASN A 124 2.08 -42.51 -28.01
C ASN A 124 2.05 -42.03 -26.55
N GLY A 125 1.03 -41.24 -26.17
CA GLY A 125 0.96 -40.63 -24.83
C GLY A 125 1.00 -41.63 -23.67
N ILE A 126 0.36 -42.80 -23.80
CA ILE A 126 0.39 -43.84 -22.76
C ILE A 126 1.76 -44.50 -22.68
N THR A 127 2.41 -44.79 -23.82
CA THR A 127 3.77 -45.36 -23.80
C THR A 127 4.82 -44.41 -23.24
N LYS A 128 4.63 -43.09 -23.41
CA LYS A 128 5.47 -42.06 -22.79
C LYS A 128 5.25 -42.03 -21.28
N LEU A 129 3.98 -42.08 -20.84
CA LEU A 129 3.63 -42.15 -19.42
C LEU A 129 4.23 -43.41 -18.76
N TYR A 130 4.17 -44.58 -19.42
CA TYR A 130 4.81 -45.80 -18.90
C TYR A 130 6.31 -45.61 -18.65
N ALA A 131 7.03 -44.98 -19.58
CA ALA A 131 8.47 -44.76 -19.45
C ALA A 131 8.80 -43.86 -18.25
N GLN A 132 8.08 -42.73 -18.11
CA GLN A 132 8.30 -41.80 -17.00
C GLN A 132 7.92 -42.41 -15.65
N LEU A 133 6.76 -43.07 -15.60
CA LEU A 133 6.27 -43.71 -14.38
C LEU A 133 7.20 -44.83 -13.91
N LEU A 134 7.78 -45.59 -14.83
CA LEU A 134 8.76 -46.62 -14.50
C LEU A 134 10.03 -46.01 -13.88
N ALA A 135 10.63 -44.98 -14.48
CA ALA A 135 11.82 -44.32 -13.95
C ALA A 135 11.58 -43.71 -12.55
N ALA A 136 10.42 -43.08 -12.34
CA ALA A 136 10.06 -42.51 -11.05
C ALA A 136 9.91 -43.59 -9.98
N LYS A 137 9.20 -44.69 -10.30
CA LYS A 137 8.99 -45.80 -9.37
C LYS A 137 10.28 -46.54 -9.01
N ILE A 138 11.22 -46.66 -9.95
CA ILE A 138 12.55 -47.22 -9.65
C ILE A 138 13.27 -46.30 -8.66
N SER A 139 13.29 -44.99 -8.93
CA SER A 139 13.97 -44.03 -8.05
C SER A 139 13.35 -44.02 -6.63
N ILE A 140 12.02 -44.00 -6.53
CA ILE A 140 11.29 -44.06 -5.24
C ILE A 140 11.55 -45.38 -4.50
N ALA A 141 11.65 -46.49 -5.23
CA ALA A 141 11.98 -47.78 -4.63
C ALA A 141 13.46 -47.89 -4.20
N ASN A 142 14.30 -46.94 -4.62
CA ASN A 142 15.67 -46.72 -4.16
C ASN A 142 15.76 -45.42 -3.33
N ASP A 143 14.77 -45.23 -2.45
CA ASP A 143 14.72 -44.21 -1.41
C ASP A 143 14.50 -42.76 -1.86
N ALA A 144 14.19 -42.49 -3.14
CA ALA A 144 13.86 -41.13 -3.57
C ALA A 144 12.52 -40.64 -2.99
N ASP A 145 12.51 -39.42 -2.44
CA ASP A 145 11.30 -38.82 -1.83
C ASP A 145 10.17 -38.69 -2.88
N PRO A 146 9.01 -39.33 -2.69
CA PRO A 146 7.90 -39.28 -3.63
C PRO A 146 6.99 -38.06 -3.47
N ALA A 147 7.19 -37.20 -2.47
CA ALA A 147 6.23 -36.17 -2.06
C ALA A 147 5.71 -35.33 -3.24
N ALA A 148 6.61 -34.84 -4.09
CA ALA A 148 6.30 -33.99 -5.24
C ALA A 148 5.47 -34.68 -6.35
N VAL A 149 5.48 -36.02 -6.42
CA VAL A 149 4.87 -36.76 -7.54
C VAL A 149 3.84 -37.81 -7.11
N SER A 150 3.69 -38.05 -5.81
CA SER A 150 2.84 -39.10 -5.21
C SER A 150 1.38 -39.09 -5.73
N SER A 151 0.78 -37.91 -5.84
CA SER A 151 -0.59 -37.73 -6.34
C SER A 151 -0.71 -38.04 -7.83
N PHE A 152 0.27 -37.65 -8.65
CA PHE A 152 0.31 -37.92 -10.08
C PHE A 152 0.53 -39.41 -10.36
N ILE A 153 1.43 -40.06 -9.62
CA ILE A 153 1.64 -41.52 -9.69
C ILE A 153 0.35 -42.26 -9.36
N THR A 154 -0.34 -41.87 -8.28
CA THR A 154 -1.60 -42.51 -7.87
C THR A 154 -2.68 -42.41 -8.96
N GLN A 155 -2.85 -41.23 -9.56
CA GLN A 155 -3.82 -41.02 -10.63
C GLN A 155 -3.45 -41.77 -11.92
N ALA A 156 -2.17 -41.75 -12.28
CA ALA A 156 -1.65 -42.50 -13.43
C ALA A 156 -1.86 -44.02 -13.23
N ASP A 157 -1.62 -44.55 -12.03
CA ASP A 157 -1.85 -45.96 -11.73
C ASP A 157 -3.33 -46.36 -11.80
N LEU A 158 -4.23 -45.51 -11.29
CA LEU A 158 -5.67 -45.75 -11.40
C LEU A 158 -6.12 -45.76 -12.87
N PHE A 159 -5.59 -44.85 -13.69
CA PHE A 159 -5.88 -44.81 -15.11
C PHE A 159 -5.35 -46.04 -15.86
N LEU A 160 -4.09 -46.41 -15.60
CA LEU A 160 -3.42 -47.55 -16.23
C LEU A 160 -3.93 -48.92 -15.74
N ALA A 161 -4.70 -48.96 -14.64
CA ALA A 161 -5.40 -50.16 -14.23
C ALA A 161 -6.45 -50.61 -15.27
N THR A 162 -7.04 -49.67 -16.02
CA THR A 162 -8.12 -49.91 -16.98
C THR A 162 -7.78 -49.52 -18.43
N HIS A 163 -6.65 -48.84 -18.65
CA HIS A 163 -6.18 -48.40 -19.97
C HIS A 163 -4.78 -48.90 -20.30
N ASP A 164 -4.56 -49.27 -21.56
CA ASP A 164 -3.24 -49.61 -22.10
C ASP A 164 -2.91 -48.81 -23.37
N HIS A 165 -1.68 -49.01 -23.85
CA HIS A 165 -1.14 -48.32 -25.03
C HIS A 165 -2.02 -48.41 -26.29
N ASN A 166 -2.92 -49.39 -26.44
CA ASN A 166 -3.83 -49.51 -27.58
C ASN A 166 -5.04 -48.57 -27.48
N ASP A 167 -5.36 -48.07 -26.28
CA ASP A 167 -6.55 -47.24 -26.06
C ASP A 167 -6.33 -45.76 -26.44
N TRP A 168 -5.08 -45.33 -26.65
CA TRP A 168 -4.72 -43.91 -26.84
C TRP A 168 -5.55 -43.20 -27.92
N SER A 169 -5.80 -43.86 -29.06
CA SER A 169 -6.60 -43.25 -30.14
C SER A 169 -8.07 -43.05 -29.74
N GLY A 170 -8.61 -43.92 -28.89
CA GLY A 170 -9.99 -43.90 -28.41
C GLY A 170 -10.25 -42.97 -27.23
N LEU A 171 -9.21 -42.46 -26.56
CA LEU A 171 -9.36 -41.52 -25.46
C LEU A 171 -9.95 -40.18 -25.92
N SER A 172 -10.79 -39.60 -25.06
CA SER A 172 -11.26 -38.23 -25.18
C SER A 172 -10.10 -37.23 -25.07
N SER A 173 -10.32 -36.01 -25.54
CA SER A 173 -9.33 -34.93 -25.41
C SER A 173 -8.99 -34.61 -23.95
N ALA A 174 -9.97 -34.72 -23.04
CA ALA A 174 -9.77 -34.51 -21.61
C ALA A 174 -8.84 -35.58 -21.01
N GLU A 175 -9.07 -36.85 -21.33
CA GLU A 175 -8.22 -37.96 -20.87
C GLU A 175 -6.80 -37.87 -21.44
N LYS A 176 -6.65 -37.48 -22.72
CA LYS A 176 -5.34 -37.21 -23.30
C LYS A 176 -4.61 -36.07 -22.58
N GLY A 177 -5.34 -35.02 -22.21
CA GLY A 177 -4.81 -33.92 -21.41
C GLY A 177 -4.30 -34.37 -20.04
N LEU A 178 -5.07 -35.22 -19.34
CA LEU A 178 -4.65 -35.79 -18.05
C LEU A 178 -3.38 -36.63 -18.19
N VAL A 179 -3.32 -37.55 -19.17
CA VAL A 179 -2.15 -38.40 -19.42
C VAL A 179 -0.89 -37.58 -19.71
N LEU A 180 -1.00 -36.54 -20.55
CA LEU A 180 0.13 -35.65 -20.87
C LEU A 180 0.53 -34.78 -19.67
N GLY A 181 -0.44 -34.36 -18.85
CA GLY A 181 -0.18 -33.64 -17.61
C GLY A 181 0.64 -34.47 -16.62
N TRP A 182 0.21 -35.70 -16.32
CA TRP A 182 0.95 -36.61 -15.44
C TRP A 182 2.33 -36.93 -16.00
N HIS A 183 2.43 -37.23 -17.30
CA HIS A 183 3.71 -37.45 -17.97
C HIS A 183 4.68 -36.30 -17.70
N THR A 184 4.24 -35.05 -17.86
CA THR A 184 5.08 -33.87 -17.71
C THR A 184 5.57 -33.69 -16.27
N GLN A 185 4.68 -33.87 -15.29
CA GLN A 185 5.05 -33.74 -13.87
C GLN A 185 6.02 -34.84 -13.44
N ILE A 186 5.81 -36.08 -13.91
CA ILE A 186 6.70 -37.20 -13.60
C ILE A 186 8.05 -37.06 -14.33
N ASP A 187 8.07 -36.50 -15.55
CA ASP A 187 9.30 -36.17 -16.27
C ASP A 187 10.13 -35.12 -15.50
N ASN A 188 9.48 -34.06 -15.04
CA ASN A 188 10.13 -33.06 -14.17
C ASN A 188 10.73 -33.70 -12.92
N TYR A 189 10.01 -34.63 -12.29
CA TYR A 189 10.52 -35.37 -11.14
C TYR A 189 11.76 -36.21 -11.48
N ASN A 190 11.70 -36.99 -12.57
CA ASN A 190 12.81 -37.83 -13.02
C ASN A 190 14.04 -37.04 -13.48
N ASN A 191 13.86 -35.78 -13.87
CA ASN A 191 14.93 -34.86 -14.23
C ASN A 191 15.40 -33.99 -13.04
N GLY A 192 14.89 -34.26 -11.84
CA GLY A 192 15.26 -33.51 -10.62
C GLY A 192 14.70 -32.09 -10.54
N ILE A 193 13.82 -31.69 -11.47
CA ILE A 193 13.19 -30.35 -11.53
C ILE A 193 12.20 -30.17 -10.37
N ILE A 194 11.56 -31.26 -9.92
CA ILE A 194 10.74 -31.28 -8.70
C ILE A 194 11.12 -32.50 -7.85
N GLY A 195 11.02 -32.40 -6.52
CA GLY A 195 11.39 -33.50 -5.62
C GLY A 195 12.89 -33.50 -5.24
N PRO A 196 13.51 -34.67 -4.97
CA PRO A 196 14.79 -34.77 -4.26
C PRO A 196 16.05 -34.48 -5.10
N GLY A 197 15.92 -33.90 -6.29
CA GLY A 197 17.05 -33.67 -7.21
C GLY A 197 17.51 -34.96 -7.93
N HIS A 198 18.49 -34.85 -8.82
CA HIS A 198 18.97 -35.94 -9.71
C HIS A 198 20.32 -36.53 -9.23
N CYS A 199 20.53 -37.83 -9.39
CA CYS A 199 21.77 -38.53 -9.01
C CYS A 199 22.79 -38.57 -10.17
N ASP A 200 24.04 -38.21 -9.88
CA ASP A 200 25.15 -38.30 -10.84
C ASP A 200 25.37 -39.72 -11.38
N ASP A 201 25.50 -39.87 -12.71
CA ASP A 201 25.57 -41.14 -13.43
C ASP A 201 26.96 -41.78 -13.48
N GLY A 202 27.79 -41.57 -12.45
CA GLY A 202 29.08 -42.25 -12.30
C GLY A 202 30.15 -41.88 -13.33
N GLY A 203 29.94 -40.85 -14.16
CA GLY A 203 31.00 -40.14 -14.87
C GLY A 203 31.48 -38.94 -14.05
N THR A 204 32.75 -38.57 -14.17
CA THR A 204 33.28 -37.33 -13.58
C THR A 204 32.60 -36.11 -14.21
N ASP A 205 31.46 -35.69 -13.67
CA ASP A 205 30.82 -34.42 -13.98
C ASP A 205 30.77 -33.61 -12.66
N PRO A 206 31.33 -32.39 -12.60
CA PRO A 206 31.41 -31.62 -11.37
C PRO A 206 30.01 -31.26 -10.87
N GLY A 207 29.56 -31.95 -9.82
CA GLY A 207 28.20 -31.92 -9.25
C GLY A 207 27.38 -30.68 -9.55
N ASN A 208 26.27 -30.89 -10.26
CA ASN A 208 25.40 -29.85 -10.78
C ASN A 208 24.85 -28.99 -9.64
N ALA A 209 25.40 -27.80 -9.52
CA ALA A 209 24.95 -26.76 -8.63
C ALA A 209 23.81 -25.97 -9.31
N SER A 210 23.06 -25.21 -8.51
CA SER A 210 22.01 -24.34 -9.04
C SER A 210 22.04 -22.97 -8.36
N ILE A 211 21.51 -21.96 -9.04
CA ILE A 211 21.23 -20.64 -8.47
C ILE A 211 19.79 -20.28 -8.79
N SER A 212 19.02 -20.02 -7.75
CA SER A 212 17.60 -19.70 -7.83
C SER A 212 17.22 -18.50 -6.98
N GLY A 213 16.05 -17.95 -7.28
CA GLY A 213 15.52 -16.78 -6.63
C GLY A 213 14.16 -16.36 -7.16
N PHE A 214 13.70 -15.21 -6.71
CA PHE A 214 12.42 -14.63 -7.10
C PHE A 214 12.56 -13.17 -7.48
N VAL A 215 11.76 -12.74 -8.46
CA VAL A 215 11.42 -11.33 -8.68
C VAL A 215 9.99 -11.12 -8.21
N TYR A 216 9.75 -10.17 -7.31
CA TYR A 216 8.47 -10.04 -6.61
C TYR A 216 8.12 -8.60 -6.29
N VAL A 217 6.83 -8.34 -6.08
CA VAL A 217 6.33 -7.03 -5.65
C VAL A 217 6.51 -6.87 -4.15
N ASP A 218 7.58 -6.20 -3.77
CA ASP A 218 7.90 -5.77 -2.41
C ASP A 218 7.10 -4.50 -2.07
N HIS A 219 5.96 -4.68 -1.42
CA HIS A 219 5.02 -3.59 -1.17
C HIS A 219 5.51 -2.64 -0.07
N ASN A 220 6.24 -3.15 0.91
CA ASN A 220 6.73 -2.39 2.05
C ASN A 220 8.21 -1.98 1.88
N ASN A 221 8.84 -2.38 0.77
CA ASN A 221 10.22 -2.13 0.41
C ASN A 221 11.21 -2.56 1.52
N ASN A 222 10.99 -3.72 2.12
CA ASN A 222 11.83 -4.25 3.20
C ASN A 222 12.92 -5.21 2.68
N GLY A 223 12.90 -5.57 1.40
CA GLY A 223 13.82 -6.47 0.70
C GLY A 223 13.64 -7.95 1.05
N LEU A 224 12.64 -8.32 1.84
CA LEU A 224 12.34 -9.68 2.23
C LEU A 224 11.12 -10.18 1.46
N LYS A 225 11.27 -11.30 0.75
CA LYS A 225 10.13 -11.95 0.10
C LYS A 225 9.21 -12.60 1.13
N GLU A 226 8.07 -11.99 1.38
CA GLU A 226 7.09 -12.41 2.38
C GLU A 226 5.91 -13.20 1.79
N ALA A 227 5.15 -13.87 2.65
CA ALA A 227 3.96 -14.61 2.25
C ALA A 227 2.85 -13.63 1.81
N GLY A 228 2.34 -13.81 0.60
CA GLY A 228 1.31 -12.96 0.01
C GLY A 228 1.84 -11.91 -0.96
N GLU A 229 3.16 -11.71 -1.03
CA GLU A 229 3.77 -10.86 -2.05
C GLU A 229 3.79 -11.56 -3.41
N GLN A 230 3.28 -10.85 -4.40
CA GLN A 230 3.05 -11.38 -5.74
C GLN A 230 4.38 -11.48 -6.51
N GLY A 231 4.64 -12.60 -7.17
CA GLY A 231 5.75 -12.72 -8.10
C GLY A 231 5.53 -11.97 -9.41
N ILE A 232 6.61 -11.49 -10.03
CA ILE A 232 6.56 -10.77 -11.30
C ILE A 232 7.01 -11.74 -12.42
N PRO A 233 6.12 -12.12 -13.35
CA PRO A 233 6.45 -13.09 -14.40
C PRO A 233 7.15 -12.46 -15.59
N ASN A 234 7.86 -13.30 -16.35
CA ASN A 234 8.54 -12.95 -17.61
C ASN A 234 9.65 -11.89 -17.47
N VAL A 235 10.22 -11.75 -16.28
CA VAL A 235 11.39 -10.89 -16.03
C VAL A 235 12.63 -11.63 -16.48
N VAL A 236 13.47 -10.96 -17.27
CA VAL A 236 14.71 -11.54 -17.80
C VAL A 236 15.78 -11.49 -16.71
N VAL A 237 16.34 -12.65 -16.38
CA VAL A 237 17.49 -12.78 -15.49
C VAL A 237 18.64 -13.42 -16.26
N VAL A 238 19.82 -12.82 -16.16
CA VAL A 238 21.04 -13.25 -16.84
C VAL A 238 22.04 -13.74 -15.81
N LEU A 239 22.63 -14.90 -16.06
CA LEU A 239 23.76 -15.43 -15.31
C LEU A 239 25.02 -15.36 -16.17
N ASP A 240 26.02 -14.62 -15.69
CA ASP A 240 27.37 -14.54 -16.22
C ASP A 240 28.35 -15.18 -15.25
N GLY A 241 29.50 -15.67 -15.72
CA GLY A 241 30.55 -16.10 -14.81
C GLY A 241 31.66 -16.88 -15.48
N VAL A 242 32.47 -17.53 -14.65
CA VAL A 242 33.50 -18.47 -15.07
C VAL A 242 33.35 -19.73 -14.24
N ASP A 243 33.23 -20.87 -14.91
CA ASP A 243 33.16 -22.16 -14.23
C ASP A 243 34.54 -22.63 -13.72
N SER A 244 34.55 -23.74 -13.01
CA SER A 244 35.73 -24.37 -12.40
C SER A 244 36.72 -24.91 -13.43
N ASN A 245 36.30 -25.08 -14.69
CA ASN A 245 37.18 -25.41 -15.81
C ASN A 245 37.79 -24.16 -16.46
N GLY A 246 37.44 -22.96 -15.98
CA GLY A 246 37.88 -21.68 -16.52
C GLY A 246 37.10 -21.23 -17.76
N ALA A 247 35.99 -21.89 -18.11
CA ALA A 247 35.18 -21.51 -19.25
C ALA A 247 34.18 -20.39 -18.88
N PRO A 248 33.99 -19.39 -19.75
CA PRO A 248 33.00 -18.35 -19.53
C PRO A 248 31.57 -18.91 -19.68
N VAL A 249 30.68 -18.49 -18.79
CA VAL A 249 29.27 -18.86 -18.78
C VAL A 249 28.42 -17.62 -19.03
N HIS A 250 27.43 -17.72 -19.92
CA HIS A 250 26.43 -16.69 -20.19
C HIS A 250 25.09 -17.37 -20.50
N ILE A 251 24.16 -17.33 -19.55
CA ILE A 251 22.85 -18.00 -19.61
C ILE A 251 21.77 -16.98 -19.32
N THR A 252 20.62 -17.11 -19.98
CA THR A 252 19.45 -16.27 -19.71
C THR A 252 18.26 -17.16 -19.38
N THR A 253 17.45 -16.72 -18.42
CA THR A 253 16.17 -17.32 -18.07
C THR A 253 15.12 -16.22 -17.89
N THR A 254 13.86 -16.62 -17.74
CA THR A 254 12.76 -15.72 -17.40
C THR A 254 11.98 -16.24 -16.22
N THR A 255 11.53 -15.33 -15.34
CA THR A 255 10.69 -15.72 -14.20
C THR A 255 9.36 -16.32 -14.63
N ASN A 256 8.86 -17.28 -13.84
CA ASN A 256 7.56 -17.91 -14.05
C ASN A 256 6.40 -17.08 -13.44
N ALA A 257 5.18 -17.63 -13.44
CA ALA A 257 3.97 -17.00 -12.90
C ALA A 257 4.09 -16.56 -11.42
N ASP A 258 4.89 -17.28 -10.63
CA ASP A 258 5.14 -17.00 -9.21
C ASP A 258 6.39 -16.13 -9.01
N GLY A 259 6.96 -15.58 -10.08
CA GLY A 259 8.17 -14.76 -10.06
C GLY A 259 9.46 -15.54 -9.86
N PHE A 260 9.41 -16.87 -9.84
CA PHE A 260 10.58 -17.73 -9.61
C PHE A 260 11.43 -17.85 -10.87
N TYR A 261 12.75 -17.74 -10.71
CA TYR A 261 13.74 -18.08 -11.74
C TYR A 261 14.74 -19.10 -11.21
N ASN A 262 15.35 -19.85 -12.13
CA ASN A 262 16.32 -20.87 -11.79
C ASN A 262 17.37 -21.04 -12.91
N PHE A 263 18.61 -21.24 -12.48
CA PHE A 263 19.73 -21.69 -13.31
C PHE A 263 20.21 -23.02 -12.77
N ASP A 264 19.87 -24.09 -13.46
CA ASP A 264 20.26 -25.46 -13.11
C ASP A 264 21.50 -25.91 -13.87
N ASN A 265 22.09 -27.03 -13.42
CA ASN A 265 23.21 -27.70 -14.08
C ASN A 265 24.42 -26.78 -14.24
N LEU A 266 24.67 -25.95 -13.22
CA LEU A 266 25.86 -25.12 -13.16
C LEU A 266 27.01 -25.96 -12.62
N LEU A 267 28.14 -25.89 -13.31
CA LEU A 267 29.39 -26.36 -12.73
C LEU A 267 29.76 -25.50 -11.51
N PRO A 268 30.62 -25.97 -10.61
CA PRO A 268 31.22 -25.11 -9.60
C PRO A 268 31.91 -23.94 -10.30
N GLY A 269 31.89 -22.75 -9.72
CA GLY A 269 32.42 -21.56 -10.37
C GLY A 269 32.18 -20.28 -9.57
N THR A 270 32.51 -19.15 -10.19
CA THR A 270 32.14 -17.83 -9.65
C THR A 270 31.21 -17.16 -10.63
N TYR A 271 30.03 -16.80 -10.14
CA TYR A 271 28.93 -16.31 -10.94
C TYR A 271 28.48 -14.91 -10.52
N ARG A 272 27.80 -14.27 -11.46
CA ARG A 272 27.09 -13.02 -11.34
C ARG A 272 25.71 -13.21 -11.95
N ILE A 273 24.68 -12.78 -11.25
CA ILE A 273 23.32 -12.73 -11.76
C ILE A 273 22.87 -11.28 -11.87
N THR A 274 22.23 -10.94 -12.98
CA THR A 274 21.74 -9.60 -13.32
C THR A 274 20.28 -9.71 -13.69
N GLU A 275 19.45 -8.91 -13.02
CA GLU A 275 18.04 -8.74 -13.36
C GLU A 275 17.88 -7.62 -14.39
N SER A 276 16.90 -7.76 -15.28
CA SER A 276 16.49 -6.68 -16.16
C SER A 276 15.24 -6.03 -15.57
N GLN A 277 15.40 -4.80 -15.05
CA GLN A 277 14.33 -4.00 -14.45
C GLN A 277 12.98 -4.23 -15.15
N PRO A 278 12.00 -4.80 -14.45
CA PRO A 278 10.70 -5.11 -15.03
C PRO A 278 9.96 -3.86 -15.50
N ALA A 279 9.44 -3.91 -16.72
CA ALA A 279 8.66 -2.79 -17.26
C ALA A 279 7.39 -2.56 -16.42
N GLY A 280 7.18 -1.31 -16.01
CA GLY A 280 6.04 -0.95 -15.19
C GLY A 280 6.24 -1.22 -13.70
N TYR A 281 7.47 -1.45 -13.26
CA TYR A 281 7.90 -1.47 -11.86
C TYR A 281 8.99 -0.42 -11.64
N VAL A 282 9.26 -0.15 -10.37
CA VAL A 282 10.35 0.70 -9.90
C VAL A 282 11.21 -0.15 -9.00
N ASP A 283 12.51 -0.09 -9.21
CA ASP A 283 13.54 -0.64 -8.34
C ASP A 283 13.24 -0.52 -6.83
N GLY A 284 13.47 -1.61 -6.12
CA GLY A 284 13.31 -1.74 -4.67
C GLY A 284 14.55 -2.33 -4.00
N LEU A 285 14.37 -3.00 -2.86
CA LEU A 285 15.49 -3.60 -2.13
C LEU A 285 15.71 -5.05 -2.53
N ASP A 286 16.94 -5.33 -2.96
CA ASP A 286 17.39 -6.67 -3.33
C ASP A 286 18.05 -7.41 -2.16
N THR A 287 17.75 -8.70 -2.01
CA THR A 287 18.36 -9.56 -1.00
C THR A 287 19.11 -10.71 -1.64
N ILE A 288 20.42 -10.74 -1.40
CA ILE A 288 21.25 -11.86 -1.83
C ILE A 288 20.99 -13.07 -0.94
N GLY A 289 20.92 -14.24 -1.58
CA GLY A 289 20.61 -15.49 -0.93
C GLY A 289 21.87 -16.30 -0.59
N THR A 290 21.73 -17.62 -0.58
CA THR A 290 22.86 -18.55 -0.50
C THR A 290 23.44 -18.79 -1.90
N PRO A 291 24.74 -19.15 -2.01
CA PRO A 291 25.75 -19.21 -0.96
C PRO A 291 26.26 -17.83 -0.47
N GLY A 292 25.71 -16.74 -1.00
CA GLY A 292 26.12 -15.38 -0.71
C GLY A 292 26.85 -14.73 -1.88
N GLY A 293 27.60 -13.67 -1.60
CA GLY A 293 28.30 -12.86 -2.59
C GLY A 293 28.21 -11.38 -2.24
N THR A 294 28.23 -10.52 -3.24
CA THR A 294 28.09 -9.07 -3.09
C THR A 294 26.81 -8.60 -3.79
N SER A 295 26.02 -7.77 -3.10
CA SER A 295 24.79 -7.19 -3.62
C SER A 295 25.00 -5.74 -4.11
N SER A 296 24.34 -5.42 -5.22
CA SER A 296 24.18 -4.09 -5.81
C SER A 296 22.85 -4.07 -6.56
N ASN A 297 22.38 -2.88 -6.98
CA ASN A 297 21.13 -2.72 -7.73
C ASN A 297 21.01 -3.71 -8.90
N ASP A 298 19.95 -4.51 -8.91
CA ASP A 298 19.63 -5.51 -9.93
C ASP A 298 20.75 -6.53 -10.20
N VAL A 299 21.74 -6.63 -9.31
CA VAL A 299 22.97 -7.39 -9.57
C VAL A 299 23.52 -8.01 -8.29
N PHE A 300 23.60 -9.34 -8.30
CA PHE A 300 24.40 -10.10 -7.33
C PHE A 300 25.66 -10.63 -8.02
N SER A 301 26.83 -10.33 -7.46
CA SER A 301 28.13 -10.71 -8.01
C SER A 301 28.95 -11.53 -7.01
N ASN A 302 30.03 -12.15 -7.48
CA ASN A 302 30.94 -12.96 -6.65
C ASN A 302 30.23 -14.10 -5.92
N ILE A 303 29.22 -14.70 -6.56
CA ILE A 303 28.55 -15.90 -6.05
C ILE A 303 29.50 -17.07 -6.30
N VAL A 304 30.22 -17.49 -5.26
CA VAL A 304 31.10 -18.66 -5.33
C VAL A 304 30.26 -19.90 -5.11
N LEU A 305 30.03 -20.64 -6.19
CA LEU A 305 29.19 -21.82 -6.20
C LEU A 305 30.08 -23.07 -6.17
N ALA A 306 29.98 -23.87 -5.12
CA ALA A 306 30.69 -25.14 -5.01
C ALA A 306 29.87 -26.30 -5.63
N ALA A 307 30.51 -27.44 -5.85
CA ALA A 307 29.85 -28.61 -6.43
C ALA A 307 28.64 -29.05 -5.60
N GLY A 308 27.51 -29.29 -6.29
CA GLY A 308 26.26 -29.71 -5.68
C GLY A 308 25.59 -28.67 -4.77
N VAL A 309 26.08 -27.42 -4.73
CA VAL A 309 25.44 -26.36 -3.93
C VAL A 309 24.23 -25.80 -4.67
N ASN A 310 23.08 -25.81 -4.01
CA ASN A 310 21.88 -25.12 -4.48
C ASN A 310 21.78 -23.76 -3.80
N GLY A 311 22.23 -22.73 -4.51
CA GLY A 311 22.03 -21.34 -4.14
C GLY A 311 20.57 -20.95 -4.29
N ALA A 312 19.97 -20.40 -3.24
CA ALA A 312 18.56 -20.06 -3.20
C ALA A 312 18.33 -18.71 -2.55
N ASN A 313 17.16 -18.13 -2.78
CA ASN A 313 16.70 -16.85 -2.23
C ASN A 313 17.55 -15.64 -2.66
N ASN A 314 18.11 -15.68 -3.86
CA ASN A 314 18.70 -14.50 -4.49
C ASN A 314 17.54 -13.68 -5.08
N ASN A 315 16.96 -12.78 -4.30
CA ASN A 315 15.66 -12.20 -4.61
C ASN A 315 15.78 -10.73 -4.99
N PHE A 316 15.16 -10.37 -6.12
CA PHE A 316 15.04 -8.99 -6.59
C PHE A 316 13.67 -8.43 -6.15
N GLY A 317 13.72 -7.37 -5.34
CA GLY A 317 12.53 -6.78 -4.73
C GLY A 317 12.09 -5.57 -5.52
N GLU A 318 10.95 -5.67 -6.19
CA GLU A 318 10.43 -4.62 -7.06
C GLU A 318 9.25 -3.90 -6.44
N ARG A 319 9.12 -2.63 -6.71
CA ARG A 319 7.99 -1.83 -6.24
C ARG A 319 7.07 -1.51 -7.39
N LEU A 320 5.77 -1.51 -7.13
CA LEU A 320 4.84 -0.92 -8.08
C LEU A 320 5.14 0.58 -8.23
N PRO A 321 5.04 1.15 -9.44
CA PRO A 321 5.10 2.58 -9.61
C PRO A 321 4.00 3.19 -8.78
N VAL A 322 4.38 4.12 -7.90
CA VAL A 322 3.39 4.92 -7.22
C VAL A 322 2.76 5.81 -8.26
N LEU A 323 1.58 5.41 -8.76
CA LEU A 323 0.72 6.32 -9.49
C LEU A 323 0.26 7.34 -8.44
N LEU A 324 0.81 8.54 -8.59
CA LEU A 324 0.52 9.65 -7.71
C LEU A 324 -0.99 9.92 -7.72
N ALA A 325 -1.59 9.78 -6.55
CA ALA A 325 -3.00 9.98 -6.32
C ALA A 325 -3.34 11.47 -6.19
N SER A 326 -4.64 11.74 -6.27
CA SER A 326 -5.21 13.06 -5.99
C SER A 326 -6.47 12.95 -5.16
N LEU A 327 -6.71 13.96 -4.32
CA LEU A 327 -7.98 14.17 -3.63
C LEU A 327 -8.50 15.56 -4.02
N SER A 328 -9.76 15.64 -4.42
CA SER A 328 -10.43 16.90 -4.73
C SER A 328 -11.86 16.93 -4.18
N GLY A 329 -12.41 18.13 -4.17
CA GLY A 329 -13.77 18.42 -3.79
C GLY A 329 -14.07 19.91 -3.93
N TYR A 330 -15.20 20.32 -3.36
CA TYR A 330 -15.66 21.70 -3.39
C TYR A 330 -16.02 22.16 -1.97
N VAL A 331 -15.79 23.45 -1.70
CA VAL A 331 -16.51 24.18 -0.65
C VAL A 331 -17.59 25.00 -1.34
N TYR A 332 -18.85 24.84 -0.93
CA TYR A 332 -19.99 25.42 -1.65
C TYR A 332 -21.12 25.84 -0.71
N LEU A 333 -21.98 26.74 -1.19
CA LEU A 333 -23.16 27.20 -0.48
C LEU A 333 -24.32 26.20 -0.60
N ASP A 334 -24.55 25.43 0.46
CA ASP A 334 -25.69 24.56 0.66
C ASP A 334 -26.76 25.28 1.52
N CYS A 335 -27.50 26.20 0.91
CA CYS A 335 -28.55 26.97 1.60
C CYS A 335 -29.62 26.08 2.26
N ASN A 336 -29.86 24.89 1.70
CA ASN A 336 -30.97 24.03 2.10
C ASN A 336 -30.51 22.91 3.08
N ASP A 337 -29.22 22.85 3.37
CA ASP A 337 -28.55 21.92 4.29
C ASP A 337 -28.85 20.45 3.96
N ASN A 338 -28.90 20.10 2.68
CA ASN A 338 -29.17 18.74 2.22
C ASN A 338 -27.89 17.89 2.04
N GLY A 339 -26.71 18.51 2.07
CA GLY A 339 -25.39 17.89 1.90
C GLY A 339 -25.09 17.48 0.45
N LEU A 340 -25.87 17.92 -0.52
CA LEU A 340 -25.68 17.61 -1.93
C LEU A 340 -25.32 18.88 -2.68
N ARG A 341 -24.24 18.85 -3.45
CA ARG A 341 -23.89 19.97 -4.31
C ARG A 341 -24.76 19.97 -5.56
N GLU A 342 -25.66 20.94 -5.66
CA GLU A 342 -26.68 21.07 -6.70
C GLU A 342 -26.36 22.20 -7.70
N ALA A 343 -27.01 22.14 -8.87
CA ALA A 343 -26.86 23.19 -9.87
C ALA A 343 -27.45 24.52 -9.37
N GLY A 344 -26.63 25.57 -9.35
CA GLY A 344 -27.02 26.91 -8.88
C GLY A 344 -26.44 27.26 -7.50
N GLU A 345 -25.85 26.30 -6.80
CA GLU A 345 -25.11 26.55 -5.57
C GLU A 345 -23.72 27.10 -5.88
N ALA A 346 -23.41 28.27 -5.30
CA ALA A 346 -22.16 28.96 -5.56
C ALA A 346 -21.02 28.33 -4.77
N GLY A 347 -19.87 28.16 -5.41
CA GLY A 347 -18.64 27.77 -4.70
C GLY A 347 -18.06 28.92 -3.88
N LEU A 348 -17.39 28.59 -2.79
CA LEU A 348 -16.71 29.55 -1.93
C LEU A 348 -15.21 29.52 -2.20
N GLY A 349 -14.68 30.60 -2.78
CA GLY A 349 -13.26 30.73 -3.07
C GLY A 349 -12.43 31.30 -1.92
N GLY A 350 -11.14 30.94 -1.88
CA GLY A 350 -10.18 31.39 -0.87
C GLY A 350 -10.29 30.68 0.48
N VAL A 351 -11.09 29.62 0.58
CA VAL A 351 -11.27 28.82 1.79
C VAL A 351 -10.08 27.89 1.96
N LYS A 352 -9.56 27.81 3.18
CA LYS A 352 -8.38 26.99 3.49
C LYS A 352 -8.79 25.55 3.77
N VAL A 353 -8.29 24.62 2.98
CA VAL A 353 -8.40 23.17 3.22
C VAL A 353 -7.01 22.63 3.55
N THR A 354 -6.90 21.89 4.65
CA THR A 354 -5.65 21.27 5.11
C THR A 354 -5.73 19.76 4.94
N LEU A 355 -4.75 19.16 4.27
CA LEU A 355 -4.55 17.73 4.20
C LEU A 355 -3.46 17.33 5.19
N THR A 356 -3.79 16.46 6.13
CA THR A 356 -2.84 15.83 7.06
C THR A 356 -2.88 14.31 6.93
N GLY A 357 -1.81 13.61 7.33
CA GLY A 357 -1.80 12.16 7.35
C GLY A 357 -0.40 11.58 7.35
N THR A 358 -0.31 10.28 7.07
CA THR A 358 0.95 9.55 6.93
C THR A 358 0.89 8.76 5.63
N ASP A 359 1.93 8.86 4.81
CA ASP A 359 2.05 8.06 3.59
C ASP A 359 2.55 6.62 3.85
N ASP A 360 2.60 5.82 2.80
CA ASP A 360 3.05 4.43 2.76
C ASP A 360 4.51 4.25 3.22
N LEU A 361 5.33 5.29 3.18
CA LEU A 361 6.70 5.28 3.69
C LEU A 361 6.80 5.73 5.15
N GLY A 362 5.66 6.01 5.80
CA GLY A 362 5.64 6.53 7.17
C GLY A 362 5.95 8.02 7.28
N ALA A 363 6.05 8.75 6.17
CA ALA A 363 6.31 10.18 6.20
C ALA A 363 5.03 10.96 6.52
N ALA A 364 5.15 11.94 7.43
CA ALA A 364 4.04 12.81 7.78
C ALA A 364 3.75 13.81 6.65
N VAL A 365 2.48 13.92 6.26
CA VAL A 365 1.98 14.90 5.30
C VAL A 365 1.20 15.97 6.05
N ASN A 366 1.49 17.24 5.76
CA ASN A 366 0.74 18.41 6.24
C ASN A 366 0.84 19.52 5.20
N VAL A 367 -0.16 19.61 4.32
CA VAL A 367 -0.19 20.55 3.20
C VAL A 367 -1.52 21.28 3.16
N VAL A 368 -1.52 22.46 2.55
CA VAL A 368 -2.69 23.35 2.48
C VAL A 368 -3.02 23.64 1.02
N ALA A 369 -4.29 23.62 0.69
CA ALA A 369 -4.86 24.15 -0.54
C ALA A 369 -5.85 25.28 -0.21
N TYR A 370 -6.00 26.21 -1.15
CA TYR A 370 -7.06 27.22 -1.09
C TYR A 370 -8.04 26.97 -2.23
N THR A 371 -9.34 27.08 -1.95
CA THR A 371 -10.36 26.88 -2.96
C THR A 371 -10.31 27.95 -4.06
N GLY A 372 -10.57 27.54 -5.30
CA GLY A 372 -10.73 28.44 -6.44
C GLY A 372 -12.05 29.22 -6.40
N PRO A 373 -12.28 30.16 -7.33
CA PRO A 373 -13.52 30.95 -7.39
C PRO A 373 -14.80 30.13 -7.53
N ASP A 374 -14.71 28.90 -8.02
CA ASP A 374 -15.80 27.93 -8.15
C ASP A 374 -15.93 27.00 -6.93
N GLY A 375 -15.16 27.25 -5.85
CA GLY A 375 -15.12 26.45 -4.64
C GLY A 375 -14.23 25.22 -4.71
N GLY A 376 -13.65 24.91 -5.88
CA GLY A 376 -12.88 23.68 -6.07
C GLY A 376 -11.51 23.72 -5.37
N TYR A 377 -11.10 22.61 -4.77
CA TYR A 377 -9.73 22.39 -4.28
C TYR A 377 -9.19 21.05 -4.76
N MET A 378 -7.86 20.92 -4.82
CA MET A 378 -7.22 19.67 -5.20
C MET A 378 -5.84 19.52 -4.55
N PHE A 379 -5.60 18.33 -4.01
CA PHE A 379 -4.28 17.84 -3.63
C PHE A 379 -3.84 16.83 -4.66
N ILE A 380 -2.64 17.01 -5.22
CA ILE A 380 -2.03 16.12 -6.20
C ILE A 380 -0.72 15.57 -5.65
N LYS A 381 -0.16 14.58 -6.36
CA LYS A 381 1.13 13.98 -5.98
C LYS A 381 1.09 13.30 -4.61
N LEU A 382 -0.08 12.76 -4.27
CA LEU A 382 -0.24 11.99 -3.03
C LEU A 382 0.29 10.58 -3.25
N ARG A 383 1.10 10.11 -2.31
CA ARG A 383 1.44 8.70 -2.22
C ARG A 383 0.25 7.93 -1.60
N PRO A 384 0.22 6.58 -1.68
CA PRO A 384 -0.69 5.80 -0.87
C PRO A 384 -0.51 6.14 0.60
N GLY A 385 -1.56 6.05 1.40
CA GLY A 385 -1.52 6.47 2.80
C GLY A 385 -2.90 6.63 3.40
N THR A 386 -2.92 7.01 4.68
CA THR A 386 -4.16 7.38 5.36
C THR A 386 -4.16 8.87 5.66
N TYR A 387 -5.16 9.56 5.12
CA TYR A 387 -5.24 11.01 5.15
C TYR A 387 -6.50 11.54 5.85
N THR A 388 -6.42 12.81 6.20
CA THR A 388 -7.47 13.61 6.81
C THR A 388 -7.54 14.96 6.11
N LEU A 389 -8.70 15.29 5.58
CA LEU A 389 -9.02 16.63 5.09
C LEU A 389 -9.69 17.41 6.21
N THR A 390 -9.29 18.67 6.39
CA THR A 390 -9.90 19.58 7.35
C THR A 390 -10.08 20.95 6.72
N GLU A 391 -11.33 21.39 6.66
CA GLU A 391 -11.67 22.75 6.27
C GLU A 391 -11.43 23.72 7.45
N THR A 392 -11.05 24.95 7.13
CA THR A 392 -11.19 26.07 8.06
C THR A 392 -12.48 26.81 7.73
N GLN A 393 -13.46 26.73 8.64
CA GLN A 393 -14.77 27.40 8.53
C GLN A 393 -14.67 28.77 7.82
N PRO A 394 -15.31 28.93 6.65
CA PRO A 394 -15.20 30.16 5.86
C PRO A 394 -15.98 31.33 6.43
N GLY A 395 -15.30 32.20 7.17
CA GLY A 395 -15.80 33.53 7.54
C GLY A 395 -17.06 33.49 8.41
N THR A 396 -18.15 34.12 7.93
CA THR A 396 -19.44 34.21 8.64
C THR A 396 -20.46 33.16 8.20
N HIS A 397 -20.08 32.21 7.34
CA HIS A 397 -20.95 31.11 6.95
C HIS A 397 -21.17 30.20 8.16
N LEU A 398 -22.34 29.57 8.20
CA LEU A 398 -22.63 28.58 9.23
C LEU A 398 -22.27 27.22 8.65
N ASP A 399 -21.63 26.40 9.46
CA ASP A 399 -21.44 24.99 9.20
C ASP A 399 -22.72 24.32 8.69
N GLY A 400 -22.59 23.61 7.57
CA GLY A 400 -23.63 22.79 6.96
C GLY A 400 -23.23 21.33 6.90
N LYS A 401 -23.95 20.56 6.08
CA LYS A 401 -23.66 19.13 5.92
C LYS A 401 -22.52 18.89 4.95
N ASP A 402 -21.47 18.27 5.47
CA ASP A 402 -20.36 17.75 4.69
C ASP A 402 -20.66 16.37 4.09
N THR A 403 -20.28 16.18 2.83
CA THR A 403 -20.42 14.91 2.12
C THR A 403 -19.06 14.41 1.66
N ILE A 404 -18.70 13.24 2.19
CA ILE A 404 -17.47 12.56 1.80
C ILE A 404 -17.66 11.89 0.45
N GLY A 405 -16.69 12.08 -0.42
CA GLY A 405 -16.69 11.52 -1.76
C GLY A 405 -15.93 10.20 -1.81
N THR A 406 -15.24 9.96 -2.92
CA THR A 406 -14.32 8.85 -3.07
C THR A 406 -12.93 9.23 -2.55
N PRO A 407 -12.13 8.28 -2.02
CA PRO A 407 -12.42 6.85 -1.81
C PRO A 407 -13.30 6.54 -0.58
N GLY A 408 -13.79 7.57 0.10
CA GLY A 408 -14.56 7.45 1.35
C GLY A 408 -13.71 7.76 2.57
N GLY A 409 -14.16 7.30 3.74
CA GLY A 409 -13.59 7.63 5.04
C GLY A 409 -14.69 7.86 6.07
N THR A 410 -14.39 8.64 7.11
CA THR A 410 -15.33 9.01 8.16
C THR A 410 -15.55 10.50 8.20
N THR A 411 -16.81 10.92 8.25
CA THR A 411 -17.21 12.34 8.26
C THR A 411 -17.44 12.85 9.69
N SER A 412 -16.99 14.06 9.93
CA SER A 412 -17.30 14.92 11.08
C SER A 412 -17.29 16.38 10.61
N ASN A 413 -17.75 17.30 11.46
CA ASN A 413 -17.76 18.74 11.17
C ASN A 413 -16.43 19.24 10.60
N ASP A 414 -16.47 19.88 9.43
CA ASP A 414 -15.32 20.44 8.71
C ASP A 414 -14.20 19.41 8.44
N LYS A 415 -14.48 18.12 8.51
CA LYS A 415 -13.41 17.11 8.58
C LYS A 415 -13.80 15.73 8.08
N PHE A 416 -13.04 15.28 7.08
CA PHE A 416 -13.03 13.89 6.62
C PHE A 416 -11.76 13.20 7.09
N SER A 417 -11.88 12.14 7.88
CA SER A 417 -10.75 11.36 8.41
C SER A 417 -10.73 9.95 7.86
N ASN A 418 -9.65 9.21 8.10
CA ASN A 418 -9.50 7.81 7.68
C ASN A 418 -9.69 7.61 6.16
N ILE A 419 -9.30 8.61 5.36
CA ILE A 419 -9.33 8.50 3.90
C ILE A 419 -8.15 7.62 3.50
N VAL A 420 -8.45 6.37 3.14
CA VAL A 420 -7.43 5.42 2.67
C VAL A 420 -7.19 5.65 1.19
N VAL A 421 -6.04 6.20 0.85
CA VAL A 421 -5.59 6.43 -0.51
C VAL A 421 -4.67 5.29 -0.92
N ILE A 422 -4.99 4.62 -2.02
CA ILE A 422 -4.14 3.61 -2.65
C ILE A 422 -3.51 4.17 -3.93
N SER A 423 -2.53 3.45 -4.50
CA SER A 423 -1.85 3.88 -5.74
C SER A 423 -2.86 4.19 -6.86
N GLY A 424 -2.73 5.36 -7.48
CA GLY A 424 -3.59 5.80 -8.58
C GLY A 424 -4.98 6.27 -8.19
N THR A 425 -5.28 6.41 -6.89
CA THR A 425 -6.58 6.91 -6.44
C THR A 425 -6.86 8.31 -7.01
N VAL A 426 -8.00 8.46 -7.67
CA VAL A 426 -8.58 9.76 -8.04
C VAL A 426 -9.80 9.99 -7.17
N GLY A 427 -9.57 10.51 -5.97
CA GLY A 427 -10.64 10.83 -5.04
C GLY A 427 -11.28 12.17 -5.42
N THR A 428 -12.59 12.19 -5.53
CA THR A 428 -13.38 13.35 -5.96
C THR A 428 -14.58 13.51 -5.06
N GLU A 429 -15.20 14.69 -5.11
CA GLU A 429 -16.46 15.00 -4.41
C GLU A 429 -16.34 14.92 -2.87
N ASN A 430 -15.17 15.23 -2.31
CA ASN A 430 -15.01 15.44 -0.87
C ASN A 430 -15.47 16.86 -0.53
N ASN A 431 -16.79 17.04 -0.39
CA ASN A 431 -17.41 18.35 -0.46
C ASN A 431 -17.80 18.86 0.92
N PHE A 432 -17.39 20.08 1.22
CA PHE A 432 -17.79 20.78 2.43
C PHE A 432 -18.97 21.70 2.12
N GLY A 433 -20.09 21.44 2.78
CA GLY A 433 -21.35 22.13 2.54
C GLY A 433 -21.52 23.23 3.55
N GLU A 434 -21.53 24.47 3.09
CA GLU A 434 -21.69 25.64 3.94
C GLU A 434 -23.11 26.12 3.86
N LYS A 435 -23.80 26.23 4.99
CA LYS A 435 -25.08 26.94 4.95
C LYS A 435 -24.80 28.32 4.45
N CYS A 436 -25.64 28.73 3.50
CA CYS A 436 -25.86 30.14 3.27
C CYS A 436 -25.98 30.77 4.63
N SER A 437 -25.12 31.77 4.87
CA SER A 437 -25.15 32.58 6.07
C SER A 437 -26.62 32.69 6.46
N ALA A 438 -27.02 32.23 7.66
CA ALA A 438 -28.27 32.74 8.21
C ALA A 438 -28.19 34.24 7.95
N PRO A 439 -29.20 34.88 7.33
CA PRO A 439 -29.11 36.31 7.01
C PRO A 439 -28.58 36.93 8.28
N PRO A 440 -27.40 37.60 8.23
CA PRO A 440 -26.30 37.37 9.15
C PRO A 440 -26.84 37.14 10.56
N VAL A 441 -26.23 36.31 11.40
CA VAL A 441 -26.29 36.73 12.82
C VAL A 441 -25.63 38.08 12.80
N LEU A 442 -26.46 39.12 12.66
CA LEU A 442 -25.97 40.42 12.37
C LEU A 442 -25.41 40.79 13.72
N THR A 443 -24.09 40.78 13.80
CA THR A 443 -23.33 41.59 14.75
C THR A 443 -23.56 43.09 14.42
N GLY A 444 -24.78 43.44 14.00
CA GLY A 444 -25.10 44.65 13.27
C GLY A 444 -26.49 44.74 12.61
N GLY A 445 -27.55 44.02 13.05
CA GLY A 445 -28.99 44.05 12.68
C GLY A 445 -29.46 44.72 11.36
N CYS A 446 -30.53 44.26 10.70
CA CYS A 446 -31.13 45.02 9.58
C CYS A 446 -32.06 46.13 10.09
N THR A 447 -32.07 47.26 9.40
CA THR A 447 -32.88 48.42 9.78
C THR A 447 -34.34 48.22 9.36
N ARG A 448 -35.24 48.90 10.07
CA ARG A 448 -36.68 48.91 9.79
C ARG A 448 -37.18 50.33 9.81
N THR A 449 -38.14 50.61 8.94
CA THR A 449 -38.67 51.95 8.76
C THR A 449 -39.47 52.39 9.98
N ILE A 450 -39.69 53.70 10.10
CA ILE A 450 -40.70 54.24 11.01
C ILE A 450 -42.07 53.51 10.81
N GLY A 451 -42.45 53.20 9.57
CA GLY A 451 -43.71 52.52 9.24
C GLY A 451 -43.87 51.14 9.89
N TYR A 452 -42.77 50.39 9.97
CA TYR A 452 -42.73 49.11 10.67
C TYR A 452 -43.10 49.26 12.15
N TYR A 453 -42.42 50.16 12.87
CA TYR A 453 -42.64 50.33 14.30
C TYR A 453 -43.99 51.01 14.61
N LYS A 454 -44.49 51.87 13.71
CA LYS A 454 -45.84 52.46 13.80
C LYS A 454 -46.94 51.39 13.82
N THR A 455 -46.79 50.34 13.01
CA THR A 455 -47.82 49.31 12.81
C THR A 455 -47.64 48.09 13.71
N ARG A 456 -46.44 47.89 14.28
CA ARG A 456 -46.11 46.75 15.14
C ARG A 456 -45.69 47.21 16.53
N LYS A 457 -46.69 47.64 17.33
CA LYS A 457 -46.49 48.12 18.71
C LYS A 457 -45.67 47.17 19.59
N SER A 458 -45.81 45.86 19.40
CA SER A 458 -45.02 44.87 20.14
C SER A 458 -43.51 44.97 19.86
N ALA A 459 -43.08 45.55 18.74
CA ALA A 459 -41.66 45.71 18.40
C ALA A 459 -40.98 46.90 19.10
N ILE A 460 -41.73 47.74 19.81
CA ILE A 460 -41.18 48.88 20.57
C ILE A 460 -40.70 48.39 21.94
N ARG A 461 -39.54 47.72 21.94
CA ARG A 461 -38.90 47.13 23.13
C ARG A 461 -37.40 46.90 22.87
N PRO A 462 -36.56 46.86 23.92
CA PRO A 462 -36.89 47.05 25.34
C PRO A 462 -37.27 48.51 25.66
N LEU A 463 -38.02 48.70 26.75
CA LEU A 463 -38.42 50.00 27.30
C LEU A 463 -37.81 50.12 28.71
N PRO A 464 -37.49 51.34 29.19
CA PRO A 464 -37.69 52.64 28.54
C PRO A 464 -36.62 52.98 27.48
N ILE A 465 -36.94 53.92 26.58
CA ILE A 465 -36.00 54.47 25.57
C ILE A 465 -35.91 55.98 25.73
N HIS A 466 -34.70 56.51 25.91
CA HIS A 466 -34.44 57.94 26.06
C HIS A 466 -34.22 58.60 24.69
N LEU A 467 -34.85 59.76 24.46
CA LEU A 467 -34.65 60.63 23.31
C LEU A 467 -34.08 61.97 23.83
N GLY A 468 -32.76 62.10 23.82
CA GLY A 468 -32.00 63.05 24.63
C GLY A 468 -31.11 62.36 25.67
N ASP A 469 -30.07 63.05 26.12
CA ASP A 469 -29.16 62.56 27.16
C ASP A 469 -29.89 62.23 28.47
N THR A 470 -29.42 61.18 29.15
CA THR A 470 -29.99 60.75 30.42
C THR A 470 -29.81 61.82 31.49
N GLY A 471 -30.91 62.33 32.05
CA GLY A 471 -30.91 63.40 33.06
C GLY A 471 -31.05 64.82 32.49
N GLY A 472 -31.14 64.98 31.17
CA GLY A 472 -31.46 66.26 30.53
C GLY A 472 -32.86 66.76 30.91
N ALA A 473 -32.99 68.07 31.13
CA ALA A 473 -34.24 68.69 31.60
C ALA A 473 -35.39 68.58 30.59
N LYS A 474 -35.08 68.38 29.30
CA LYS A 474 -36.06 68.26 28.21
C LYS A 474 -36.07 66.88 27.53
N THR A 475 -35.27 65.93 28.03
CA THR A 475 -35.20 64.56 27.50
C THR A 475 -36.54 63.87 27.58
N VAL A 476 -37.00 63.28 26.47
CA VAL A 476 -38.24 62.50 26.42
C VAL A 476 -37.92 61.04 26.68
N VAL A 477 -38.57 60.43 27.67
CA VAL A 477 -38.40 59.00 27.99
C VAL A 477 -39.63 58.22 27.53
N VAL A 478 -39.47 57.41 26.49
CA VAL A 478 -40.50 56.49 26.00
C VAL A 478 -40.61 55.32 26.97
N THR A 479 -41.63 55.34 27.82
CA THR A 479 -41.83 54.33 28.88
C THR A 479 -42.86 53.25 28.52
N THR A 480 -43.70 53.49 27.51
CA THR A 480 -44.69 52.53 27.03
C THR A 480 -44.66 52.42 25.51
N ALA A 481 -45.05 51.26 24.98
CA ALA A 481 -45.13 51.06 23.54
C ALA A 481 -46.20 51.97 22.88
N ASN A 482 -47.24 52.38 23.62
CA ASN A 482 -48.21 53.37 23.13
C ASN A 482 -47.55 54.73 22.90
N MET A 483 -46.82 55.21 23.91
CA MET A 483 -46.07 56.45 23.81
C MET A 483 -45.06 56.40 22.65
N GLY A 484 -44.42 55.25 22.42
CA GLY A 484 -43.55 55.06 21.26
C GLY A 484 -44.28 55.17 19.91
N VAL A 485 -45.48 54.59 19.78
CA VAL A 485 -46.31 54.77 18.58
C VAL A 485 -46.69 56.23 18.37
N ASP A 486 -47.03 56.96 19.45
CA ASP A 486 -47.37 58.38 19.37
C ASP A 486 -46.17 59.23 18.93
N VAL A 487 -44.96 58.90 19.43
CA VAL A 487 -43.69 59.49 18.96
C VAL A 487 -43.48 59.25 17.47
N LEU A 488 -43.59 58.00 17.02
CA LEU A 488 -43.36 57.64 15.62
C LEU A 488 -44.36 58.31 14.67
N LYS A 489 -45.61 58.49 15.10
CA LYS A 489 -46.65 59.21 14.32
C LYS A 489 -46.39 60.70 14.20
N GLN A 490 -45.37 61.24 14.87
CA GLN A 490 -45.08 62.68 14.91
C GLN A 490 -46.27 63.49 15.46
N SER A 491 -47.16 62.82 16.21
CA SER A 491 -48.37 63.39 16.82
C SER A 491 -48.22 63.57 18.33
N VAL A 492 -46.97 63.61 18.79
CA VAL A 492 -46.66 63.56 20.21
C VAL A 492 -47.19 64.81 20.90
N PHE A 493 -47.85 64.59 22.05
CA PHE A 493 -48.25 65.63 22.99
C PHE A 493 -49.26 66.68 22.46
N GLY A 494 -50.03 66.36 21.42
CA GLY A 494 -51.12 67.21 20.94
C GLY A 494 -50.68 68.45 20.16
N THR A 495 -49.43 68.48 19.65
CA THR A 495 -48.88 69.58 18.85
C THR A 495 -48.74 69.21 17.36
N PRO A 496 -48.84 70.18 16.41
CA PRO A 496 -48.60 69.93 15.00
C PRO A 496 -47.17 69.47 14.69
N SER A 497 -47.00 68.62 13.67
CA SER A 497 -45.68 68.14 13.21
C SER A 497 -44.76 69.31 12.83
N ASN A 498 -43.59 69.37 13.46
CA ASN A 498 -42.46 70.27 13.17
C ASN A 498 -41.13 69.49 13.09
N GLY A 499 -40.03 70.19 12.82
CA GLY A 499 -38.72 69.54 12.62
C GLY A 499 -38.25 68.69 13.81
N ILE A 500 -38.44 69.15 15.06
CA ILE A 500 -38.06 68.36 16.25
C ILE A 500 -38.97 67.14 16.43
N THR A 501 -40.28 67.25 16.18
CA THR A 501 -41.17 66.06 16.25
C THR A 501 -40.84 65.01 15.19
N LYS A 502 -40.36 65.43 14.01
CA LYS A 502 -39.86 64.52 12.97
C LYS A 502 -38.56 63.86 13.39
N LEU A 503 -37.65 64.64 13.99
CA LEU A 503 -36.39 64.13 14.53
C LEU A 503 -36.62 63.07 15.62
N TYR A 504 -37.53 63.31 16.56
CA TYR A 504 -37.90 62.30 17.57
C TYR A 504 -38.35 60.98 16.96
N ALA A 505 -39.15 61.02 15.88
CA ALA A 505 -39.62 59.81 15.21
C ALA A 505 -38.48 59.01 14.57
N GLN A 506 -37.56 59.69 13.88
CA GLN A 506 -36.40 59.04 13.26
C GLN A 506 -35.41 58.51 14.29
N LEU A 507 -35.13 59.29 15.34
CA LEU A 507 -34.26 58.89 16.43
C LEU A 507 -34.79 57.66 17.17
N LEU A 508 -36.10 57.61 17.44
CA LEU A 508 -36.72 56.46 18.08
C LEU A 508 -36.60 55.20 17.19
N ALA A 509 -36.84 55.32 15.88
CA ALA A 509 -36.67 54.18 14.96
C ALA A 509 -35.20 53.72 14.89
N ALA A 510 -34.24 54.65 14.83
CA ALA A 510 -32.81 54.33 14.80
C ALA A 510 -32.36 53.63 16.09
N LYS A 511 -32.76 54.13 17.27
CA LYS A 511 -32.47 53.50 18.56
C LYS A 511 -33.11 52.11 18.68
N LEU A 512 -34.34 51.92 18.19
CA LEU A 512 -34.98 50.61 18.15
C LEU A 512 -34.27 49.64 17.21
N ASN A 513 -33.80 50.11 16.06
CA ASN A 513 -32.96 49.34 15.15
C ASN A 513 -31.68 48.88 15.87
N ILE A 514 -30.98 49.79 16.55
CA ILE A 514 -29.72 49.50 17.26
C ILE A 514 -29.95 48.52 18.41
N LEU A 515 -31.01 48.72 19.21
CA LEU A 515 -31.40 47.78 20.28
C LEU A 515 -31.74 46.38 19.77
N ARG A 516 -32.14 46.29 18.49
CA ARG A 516 -32.38 45.03 17.79
C ARG A 516 -31.16 44.51 17.04
N GLY A 517 -30.01 45.10 17.34
CA GLY A 517 -28.70 44.66 16.93
C GLY A 517 -28.09 45.46 15.80
N THR A 518 -28.75 46.46 15.19
CA THR A 518 -28.22 47.18 14.01
C THR A 518 -26.92 47.92 14.30
N ASN A 519 -25.93 47.86 13.38
CA ASN A 519 -24.64 48.52 13.57
C ASN A 519 -24.81 50.06 13.47
N PRO A 520 -24.54 50.82 14.54
CA PRO A 520 -24.76 52.27 14.57
C PRO A 520 -23.65 53.10 13.91
N ALA A 521 -22.56 52.50 13.40
CA ALA A 521 -21.35 53.23 13.00
C ALA A 521 -21.60 54.42 12.05
N ALA A 522 -22.58 54.32 11.14
CA ALA A 522 -22.92 55.39 10.21
C ALA A 522 -23.61 56.60 10.86
N VAL A 523 -24.22 56.42 12.04
CA VAL A 523 -25.05 57.44 12.71
C VAL A 523 -24.68 57.68 14.17
N ALA A 524 -23.67 57.01 14.71
CA ALA A 524 -23.32 57.07 16.13
C ALA A 524 -23.04 58.52 16.60
N GLY A 525 -22.19 59.27 15.89
CA GLY A 525 -21.90 60.67 16.22
C GLY A 525 -23.12 61.58 16.04
N ILE A 526 -23.96 61.31 15.04
CA ILE A 526 -25.20 62.06 14.82
C ILE A 526 -26.18 61.85 15.98
N ILE A 527 -26.29 60.61 16.48
CA ILE A 527 -27.13 60.29 17.64
C ILE A 527 -26.62 61.01 18.90
N ASP A 528 -25.31 61.05 19.12
CA ASP A 528 -24.71 61.76 20.25
C ASP A 528 -25.02 63.27 20.19
N ASP A 529 -24.86 63.90 19.02
CA ASP A 529 -25.18 65.32 18.81
C ASP A 529 -26.67 65.62 19.03
N ILE A 530 -27.54 64.75 18.51
CA ILE A 530 -29.00 64.85 18.71
C ILE A 530 -29.36 64.68 20.18
N ASP A 531 -28.78 63.70 20.88
CA ASP A 531 -29.09 63.46 22.28
C ASP A 531 -28.66 64.63 23.18
N ALA A 532 -27.49 65.23 22.90
CA ALA A 532 -27.03 66.46 23.56
C ALA A 532 -27.96 67.65 23.28
N PHE A 533 -28.41 67.82 22.04
CA PHE A 533 -29.36 68.87 21.67
C PHE A 533 -30.71 68.70 22.40
N LEU A 534 -31.26 67.48 22.39
CA LEU A 534 -32.55 67.15 23.01
C LEU A 534 -32.50 67.12 24.54
N ALA A 535 -31.32 67.13 25.15
CA ALA A 535 -31.17 67.33 26.59
C ALA A 535 -31.66 68.72 27.05
N THR A 536 -31.59 69.71 26.16
CA THR A 536 -31.88 71.14 26.44
C THR A 536 -32.99 71.74 25.58
N HIS A 537 -33.41 71.04 24.51
CA HIS A 537 -34.47 71.46 23.59
C HIS A 537 -35.58 70.42 23.46
N ASN A 538 -36.82 70.86 23.25
CA ASN A 538 -37.96 70.01 22.93
C ASN A 538 -38.78 70.63 21.77
N TRP A 539 -39.85 69.94 21.40
CA TRP A 539 -40.67 70.30 20.23
C TRP A 539 -41.29 71.71 20.29
N LEU A 540 -41.40 72.33 21.47
CA LEU A 540 -41.91 73.69 21.62
C LEU A 540 -40.90 74.76 21.22
N ASP A 541 -39.61 74.44 21.20
CA ASP A 541 -38.54 75.40 20.91
C ASP A 541 -38.36 75.66 19.40
N TRP A 542 -38.93 74.80 18.53
CA TRP A 542 -38.77 74.88 17.07
C TRP A 542 -38.98 76.30 16.47
N PRO A 543 -40.05 77.05 16.81
CA PRO A 543 -40.27 78.38 16.24
C PRO A 543 -39.23 79.43 16.68
N SER A 544 -38.53 79.18 17.77
CA SER A 544 -37.51 80.08 18.35
C SER A 544 -36.07 79.72 17.96
N LEU A 545 -35.86 78.60 17.27
CA LEU A 545 -34.54 78.22 16.78
C LEU A 545 -34.07 79.13 15.65
N SER A 546 -32.75 79.30 15.56
CA SER A 546 -32.16 79.99 14.41
C SER A 546 -32.36 79.17 13.13
N ALA A 547 -32.28 79.81 11.96
CA ALA A 547 -32.35 79.10 10.68
C ALA A 547 -31.25 78.02 10.55
N ALA A 548 -30.05 78.31 11.05
CA ALA A 548 -28.94 77.36 11.04
C ALA A 548 -29.20 76.13 11.93
N ASP A 549 -29.84 76.31 13.09
CA ASP A 549 -30.21 75.20 13.96
C ASP A 549 -31.34 74.37 13.34
N GLN A 550 -32.31 75.02 12.69
CA GLN A 550 -33.38 74.33 11.97
C GLN A 550 -32.84 73.49 10.80
N ASP A 551 -31.90 74.04 10.03
CA ASP A 551 -31.23 73.32 8.93
C ASP A 551 -30.43 72.12 9.46
N THR A 552 -29.72 72.30 10.58
CA THR A 552 -28.96 71.22 11.24
C THR A 552 -29.88 70.07 11.65
N ILE A 553 -31.03 70.38 12.27
CA ILE A 553 -32.04 69.37 12.66
C ILE A 553 -32.61 68.64 11.45
N LEU A 554 -32.84 69.34 10.33
CA LEU A 554 -33.36 68.73 9.11
C LEU A 554 -32.32 67.81 8.45
N ASN A 555 -31.03 68.16 8.51
CA ASN A 555 -29.95 67.29 8.04
C ASN A 555 -29.87 66.01 8.89
N TRP A 556 -29.84 66.13 10.22
CA TRP A 556 -29.89 64.98 11.14
C TRP A 556 -31.11 64.09 10.91
N HIS A 557 -32.28 64.69 10.65
CA HIS A 557 -33.47 63.95 10.28
C HIS A 557 -33.25 63.14 8.99
N GLY A 558 -32.65 63.74 7.96
CA GLY A 558 -32.33 63.07 6.70
C GLY A 558 -31.38 61.90 6.89
N ASP A 559 -30.28 62.11 7.61
CA ASP A 559 -29.29 61.06 7.86
C ASP A 559 -29.89 59.85 8.62
N LEU A 560 -30.74 60.11 9.62
CA LEU A 560 -31.44 59.04 10.33
C LEU A 560 -32.52 58.36 9.47
N ASP A 561 -33.18 59.09 8.56
CA ASP A 561 -34.12 58.50 7.60
C ASP A 561 -33.38 57.55 6.64
N ASP A 562 -32.27 57.99 6.07
CA ASP A 562 -31.43 57.18 5.21
C ASP A 562 -30.93 55.92 5.94
N TYR A 563 -30.53 56.04 7.21
CA TYR A 563 -30.16 54.88 8.01
C TYR A 563 -31.33 53.92 8.25
N ASN A 564 -32.50 54.43 8.66
CA ASN A 564 -33.67 53.59 8.95
C ASN A 564 -34.24 52.89 7.70
N ASN A 565 -34.02 53.46 6.53
CA ASN A 565 -34.36 52.88 5.22
C ASN A 565 -33.21 52.04 4.62
N GLY A 566 -32.09 51.89 5.33
CA GLY A 566 -30.93 51.10 4.91
C GLY A 566 -30.18 51.68 3.71
N LEU A 567 -30.31 52.99 3.45
CA LEU A 567 -29.57 53.73 2.43
C LEU A 567 -28.15 54.07 2.89
N ILE A 568 -27.94 54.23 4.20
CA ILE A 568 -26.61 54.31 4.83
C ILE A 568 -26.53 53.32 5.99
N GLY A 569 -25.35 52.72 6.20
CA GLY A 569 -25.16 51.74 7.27
C GLY A 569 -25.77 50.35 6.94
N PRO A 570 -26.42 49.66 7.89
CA PRO A 570 -26.94 48.31 7.69
C PRO A 570 -28.11 48.25 6.70
N VAL A 571 -28.23 47.12 6.00
CA VAL A 571 -29.31 46.88 5.01
C VAL A 571 -30.71 46.92 5.64
N HIS A 572 -31.70 47.32 4.83
CA HIS A 572 -33.11 47.34 5.21
C HIS A 572 -33.74 45.94 5.24
N CYS A 573 -34.67 45.71 6.17
CA CYS A 573 -35.54 44.53 6.20
C CYS A 573 -37.00 44.92 5.96
N ASP A 574 -37.63 44.26 4.99
CA ASP A 574 -39.07 44.38 4.69
C ASP A 574 -40.00 43.88 5.84
#